data_AF-W9WWQ5-F1
#
_entry.id   AF-W9WWQ5-F1
#
_cell.length_a   1.000
_cell.length_b   1.000
_cell.length_c   1.000
_cell.angle_alpha   90.00
_cell.angle_beta   90.00
_cell.angle_gamma   90.00
#
_symmetry.space_group_name_H-M   'P 1'
#
loop_
_entity.id
_entity.type
_entity.pdbx_description
1 polymer ?
#
loop_
_entity_poly.entity_id
_entity_poly.type
_entity_poly.pdbx_seq_one_letter_code
_entity_poly.pdbx_strand_id
1 'polypeptide(L)'
;MPALGHINVEVCVDGNPLREYSDPEREVEDDHHVTRYVEVKAGQKFSVEVVLLPGFKFFTASDVHIEFRIDQNNDVRYHNCPYESVEAHRGELRHRQEFWFHLRSVRDEVTGQWVSVCHEFGPLAVDGDAPLPENLTLSDIDLLGSLRVSVYRAKRKWLVEPYVWDGYPAKPLDEISERALKGKAIKNNVK
;
A
#
# COMPACT_ATOMS: atom_id res chain seq x y z
N MET A 1 -3.28 -15.30 -16.50
CA MET A 1 -2.10 -15.79 -15.75
C MET A 1 -1.68 -14.72 -14.76
N PRO A 2 -1.42 -15.11 -13.50
CA PRO A 2 -0.91 -14.19 -12.48
C PRO A 2 0.47 -13.67 -12.89
N ALA A 3 0.73 -12.40 -12.58
CA ALA A 3 1.99 -11.71 -12.89
C ALA A 3 2.96 -11.71 -11.70
N LEU A 4 2.63 -12.46 -10.64
CA LEU A 4 3.24 -12.31 -9.32
C LEU A 4 4.75 -12.58 -9.33
N GLY A 5 5.21 -13.58 -10.09
CA GLY A 5 6.66 -13.82 -10.29
C GLY A 5 7.39 -12.75 -11.11
N HIS A 6 6.69 -11.74 -11.61
CA HIS A 6 7.25 -10.61 -12.38
C HIS A 6 6.94 -9.25 -11.73
N ILE A 7 6.45 -9.24 -10.50
CA ILE A 7 6.20 -8.04 -9.71
C ILE A 7 6.93 -8.23 -8.40
N ASN A 8 7.81 -7.31 -8.06
CA ASN A 8 8.41 -7.22 -6.73
C ASN A 8 7.84 -6.00 -6.02
N VAL A 9 7.55 -6.12 -4.73
CA VAL A 9 7.13 -5.01 -3.88
C VAL A 9 7.96 -5.09 -2.62
N GLU A 10 8.61 -3.99 -2.26
CA GLU A 10 9.48 -3.92 -1.09
C GLU A 10 9.18 -2.66 -0.27
N VAL A 11 9.12 -2.81 1.05
CA VAL A 11 9.08 -1.68 1.98
C VAL A 11 10.50 -1.35 2.40
N CYS A 12 10.93 -0.11 2.19
CA CYS A 12 12.29 0.35 2.49
C CYS A 12 12.29 1.34 3.65
N VAL A 13 13.21 1.17 4.59
CA VAL A 13 13.49 2.11 5.68
C VAL A 13 14.94 2.56 5.58
N ASP A 14 15.17 3.88 5.62
CA ASP A 14 16.49 4.49 5.43
C ASP A 14 17.21 4.00 4.16
N GLY A 15 16.43 3.75 3.10
CA GLY A 15 16.92 3.27 1.80
C GLY A 15 17.22 1.78 1.72
N ASN A 16 16.99 1.01 2.78
CA ASN A 16 17.23 -0.43 2.81
C ASN A 16 15.90 -1.20 2.85
N PRO A 17 15.72 -2.27 2.05
CA PRO A 17 14.52 -3.09 2.10
C PRO A 17 14.42 -3.79 3.46
N LEU A 18 13.21 -3.77 4.03
CA LEU A 18 12.88 -4.48 5.25
C LEU A 18 12.74 -5.97 4.97
N ARG A 19 13.09 -6.77 5.98
CA ARG A 19 12.90 -8.21 5.91
C ARG A 19 11.42 -8.53 6.09
N GLU A 20 10.83 -9.08 5.04
CA GLU A 20 9.47 -9.60 5.07
C GLU A 20 9.43 -11.02 5.63
N TYR A 21 8.32 -11.35 6.29
CA TYR A 21 7.98 -12.72 6.68
C TYR A 21 6.52 -13.02 6.38
N SER A 22 6.24 -14.30 6.10
CA SER A 22 4.87 -14.80 5.91
C SER A 22 4.22 -15.04 7.26
N ASP A 23 2.89 -14.93 7.30
CA ASP A 23 2.11 -15.37 8.47
C ASP A 23 2.26 -16.90 8.62
N PRO A 24 2.83 -17.38 9.75
CA PRO A 24 3.03 -18.81 9.97
C PRO A 24 1.72 -19.61 10.08
N GLU A 25 0.58 -18.95 10.30
CA GLU A 25 -0.73 -19.60 10.50
C GLU A 25 -1.63 -19.57 9.27
N ARG A 26 -1.22 -18.90 8.18
CA ARG A 26 -2.09 -18.69 7.03
C ARG A 26 -2.01 -19.84 6.02
N GLU A 27 -3.16 -20.38 5.64
CA GLU A 27 -3.26 -21.31 4.51
C GLU A 27 -2.87 -20.63 3.19
N VAL A 28 -2.43 -21.46 2.23
CA VAL A 28 -1.84 -21.11 0.94
C VAL A 28 -2.44 -19.84 0.33
N GLU A 29 -1.58 -18.85 0.09
CA GLU A 29 -1.94 -17.59 -0.59
C GLU A 29 -2.52 -17.88 -1.98
N ASP A 30 -3.60 -17.19 -2.35
CA ASP A 30 -4.09 -17.20 -3.73
C ASP A 30 -3.11 -16.43 -4.63
N ASP A 31 -2.98 -16.86 -5.87
CA ASP A 31 -2.09 -16.33 -6.91
C ASP A 31 -2.34 -14.85 -7.28
N HIS A 32 -3.35 -14.23 -6.67
CA HIS A 32 -3.76 -12.84 -6.88
C HIS A 32 -3.55 -11.93 -5.66
N HIS A 33 -3.21 -12.48 -4.50
CA HIS A 33 -3.10 -11.73 -3.26
C HIS A 33 -2.00 -12.28 -2.37
N VAL A 34 -0.95 -11.49 -2.14
CA VAL A 34 0.14 -11.81 -1.24
C VAL A 34 0.10 -10.86 -0.05
N THR A 35 0.28 -11.41 1.15
CA THR A 35 0.44 -10.62 2.37
C THR A 35 1.75 -10.97 3.03
N ARG A 36 2.47 -9.92 3.41
CA ARG A 36 3.77 -9.99 4.04
C ARG A 36 3.77 -9.05 5.23
N TYR A 37 4.50 -9.44 6.26
CA TYR A 37 4.62 -8.69 7.50
C TYR A 37 6.04 -8.16 7.61
N VAL A 38 6.15 -6.97 8.18
CA VAL A 38 7.42 -6.30 8.46
C VAL A 38 7.39 -5.80 9.90
N GLU A 39 8.54 -5.83 10.56
CA GLU A 39 8.71 -5.22 11.88
C GLU A 39 9.28 -3.81 11.73
N VAL A 40 8.62 -2.84 12.34
CA VAL A 40 8.97 -1.41 12.24
C VAL A 40 8.88 -0.74 13.60
N LYS A 41 9.61 0.36 13.75
CA LYS A 41 9.54 1.24 14.92
C LYS A 41 8.86 2.54 14.54
N ALA A 42 8.15 3.12 15.50
CA ALA A 42 7.61 4.47 15.38
C ALA A 42 8.73 5.47 15.07
N GLY A 43 8.42 6.45 14.23
CA GLY A 43 9.35 7.49 13.78
C GLY A 43 10.24 7.09 12.60
N GLN A 44 10.20 5.82 12.16
CA GLN A 44 10.98 5.40 10.99
C GLN A 44 10.33 5.91 9.70
N LYS A 45 11.14 6.57 8.88
CA LYS A 45 10.70 6.99 7.55
C LYS A 45 10.76 5.82 6.60
N PHE A 46 9.73 5.69 5.77
CA PHE A 46 9.65 4.59 4.81
C PHE A 46 9.31 5.04 3.41
N SER A 47 9.66 4.18 2.46
CA SER A 47 9.22 4.22 1.08
C SER A 47 8.76 2.82 0.66
N VAL A 48 7.95 2.76 -0.39
CA VAL A 48 7.58 1.49 -1.03
C VAL A 48 8.11 1.50 -2.46
N GLU A 49 8.93 0.51 -2.80
CA GLU A 49 9.37 0.24 -4.16
C GLU A 49 8.46 -0.82 -4.79
N VAL A 50 7.98 -0.55 -5.99
CA VAL A 50 7.30 -1.54 -6.83
C VAL A 50 8.11 -1.71 -8.10
N VAL A 51 8.50 -2.95 -8.41
CA VAL A 51 9.32 -3.28 -9.58
C VAL A 51 8.57 -4.23 -10.50
N LEU A 52 8.36 -3.82 -11.75
CA LEU A 52 7.96 -4.75 -12.81
C LEU A 52 9.23 -5.38 -13.40
N LEU A 53 9.36 -6.70 -13.29
CA LEU A 53 10.53 -7.45 -13.74
C LEU A 53 10.45 -7.81 -15.23
N PRO A 54 11.60 -8.02 -15.90
CA PRO A 54 11.62 -8.55 -17.27
C PRO A 54 10.79 -9.82 -17.41
N GLY A 55 9.99 -9.91 -18.49
CA GLY A 55 9.03 -11.00 -18.70
C GLY A 55 7.60 -10.67 -18.26
N PHE A 56 7.38 -9.55 -17.56
CA PHE A 56 6.04 -9.05 -17.28
C PHE A 56 5.26 -8.86 -18.59
N LYS A 57 4.11 -9.52 -18.70
CA LYS A 57 3.28 -9.47 -19.92
C LYS A 57 2.22 -8.39 -19.80
N PHE A 58 2.17 -7.46 -20.76
CA PHE A 58 1.08 -6.48 -20.88
C PHE A 58 -0.20 -7.10 -21.47
N PHE A 59 -0.06 -8.22 -22.19
CA PHE A 59 -1.15 -8.84 -22.95
C PHE A 59 -1.80 -7.85 -23.92
N THR A 60 -3.01 -7.41 -23.62
CA THR A 60 -3.78 -6.47 -24.44
C THR A 60 -3.98 -5.13 -23.73
N ALA A 61 -3.39 -4.92 -22.55
CA ALA A 61 -3.45 -3.64 -21.86
C ALA A 61 -2.60 -2.59 -22.56
N SER A 62 -3.09 -1.35 -22.51
CA SER A 62 -2.34 -0.17 -22.92
C SER A 62 -1.46 0.34 -21.78
N ASP A 63 -1.85 0.05 -20.53
CA ASP A 63 -1.21 0.60 -19.34
C ASP A 63 -1.19 -0.45 -18.21
N VAL A 64 -0.19 -0.35 -17.34
CA VAL A 64 -0.19 -0.98 -16.02
C VAL A 64 -0.39 0.12 -14.98
N HIS A 65 -1.41 -0.03 -14.16
CA HIS A 65 -1.69 0.85 -13.04
C HIS A 65 -1.12 0.22 -11.77
N ILE A 66 -0.47 1.03 -10.96
CA ILE A 66 0.09 0.67 -9.67
C ILE A 66 -0.52 1.61 -8.65
N GLU A 67 -1.47 1.12 -7.86
CA GLU A 67 -2.11 1.88 -6.79
C GLU A 67 -1.46 1.57 -5.45
N PHE A 68 -1.36 2.60 -4.60
CA PHE A 68 -0.84 2.52 -3.25
C PHE A 68 -1.78 3.19 -2.27
N ARG A 69 -2.10 2.47 -1.18
CA ARG A 69 -2.95 2.94 -0.07
C ARG A 69 -2.27 2.66 1.26
N ILE A 70 -2.43 3.57 2.21
CA ILE A 70 -1.96 3.43 3.60
C ILE A 70 -3.20 3.38 4.49
N ASP A 71 -3.26 2.39 5.38
CA ASP A 71 -4.29 2.25 6.39
C ASP A 71 -5.72 2.34 5.80
N GLN A 72 -6.66 2.95 6.53
CA GLN A 72 -8.01 3.33 6.09
C GLN A 72 -8.05 4.61 5.23
N ASN A 73 -6.91 5.15 4.80
CA ASN A 73 -6.92 6.38 4.01
C ASN A 73 -7.53 6.13 2.62
N ASN A 74 -8.55 6.92 2.27
CA ASN A 74 -9.15 6.91 0.94
C ASN A 74 -8.27 7.61 -0.13
N ASP A 75 -7.21 8.29 0.28
CA ASP A 75 -6.22 8.87 -0.62
C ASP A 75 -5.43 7.75 -1.32
N VAL A 76 -5.74 7.54 -2.60
CA VAL A 76 -5.07 6.57 -3.45
C VAL A 76 -3.98 7.28 -4.23
N ARG A 77 -2.73 6.85 -4.04
CA ARG A 77 -1.62 7.27 -4.88
C ARG A 77 -1.45 6.26 -6.01
N TYR A 78 -1.17 6.74 -7.21
CA TYR A 78 -0.98 5.85 -8.35
C TYR A 78 0.22 6.23 -9.19
N HIS A 79 0.86 5.22 -9.75
CA HIS A 79 1.76 5.33 -10.89
C HIS A 79 1.12 4.65 -12.09
N ASN A 80 1.35 5.21 -13.26
CA ASN A 80 0.95 4.61 -14.53
C ASN A 80 2.22 4.24 -15.30
N CYS A 81 2.23 3.02 -15.85
CA CYS A 81 3.26 2.53 -16.74
C CYS A 81 2.62 2.23 -18.11
N PRO A 82 2.57 3.22 -19.01
CA PRO A 82 2.10 3.02 -20.37
C PRO A 82 2.97 2.00 -21.11
N TYR A 83 2.35 1.13 -21.90
CA TYR A 83 3.07 0.19 -22.76
C TYR A 83 4.02 0.91 -23.73
N GLU A 84 3.62 2.09 -24.21
CA GLU A 84 4.41 2.92 -25.13
C GLU A 84 5.63 3.58 -24.48
N SER A 85 5.67 3.68 -23.14
CA SER A 85 6.77 4.31 -22.42
C SER A 85 7.88 3.33 -22.01
N VAL A 86 7.74 2.05 -22.37
CA VAL A 86 8.68 1.00 -21.97
C VAL A 86 9.19 0.20 -23.16
N GLU A 87 10.39 -0.37 -23.01
CA GLU A 87 10.91 -1.32 -23.97
C GLU A 87 10.24 -2.68 -23.78
N ALA A 88 9.36 -3.02 -24.72
CA ALA A 88 8.67 -4.29 -24.75
C ALA A 88 8.79 -4.97 -26.12
N HIS A 89 8.82 -6.30 -26.13
CA HIS A 89 8.79 -7.11 -27.34
C HIS A 89 7.71 -8.18 -27.23
N ARG A 90 6.85 -8.28 -28.26
CA ARG A 90 5.71 -9.21 -28.27
C ARG A 90 4.82 -9.08 -27.01
N GLY A 91 4.68 -7.86 -26.49
CA GLY A 91 3.88 -7.58 -25.30
C GLY A 91 4.54 -7.96 -23.96
N GLU A 92 5.84 -8.29 -23.95
CA GLU A 92 6.60 -8.61 -22.74
C GLU A 92 7.65 -7.54 -22.45
N LEU A 93 7.73 -7.11 -21.19
CA LEU A 93 8.71 -6.14 -20.70
C LEU A 93 10.14 -6.69 -20.82
N ARG A 94 11.07 -5.90 -21.34
CA ARG A 94 12.49 -6.30 -21.49
C ARG A 94 13.38 -5.90 -20.34
N HIS A 95 13.11 -4.75 -19.73
CA HIS A 95 13.93 -4.16 -18.68
C HIS A 95 13.08 -3.88 -17.46
N ARG A 96 13.68 -4.01 -16.26
CA ARG A 96 12.99 -3.69 -15.01
C ARG A 96 12.46 -2.26 -15.04
N GLN A 97 11.28 -2.03 -14.47
CA GLN A 97 10.69 -0.70 -14.29
C GLN A 97 10.41 -0.49 -12.81
N GLU A 98 10.93 0.59 -12.25
CA GLU A 98 10.88 0.89 -10.81
C GLU A 98 9.92 2.05 -10.55
N PHE A 99 9.09 1.90 -9.52
CA PHE A 99 8.12 2.90 -9.10
C PHE A 99 8.24 3.10 -7.61
N TRP A 100 8.42 4.35 -7.19
CA TRP A 100 8.68 4.69 -5.80
C TRP A 100 7.55 5.51 -5.19
N PHE A 101 7.03 5.04 -4.06
CA PHE A 101 6.11 5.78 -3.19
C PHE A 101 6.88 6.28 -1.96
N HIS A 102 7.54 7.43 -2.08
CA HIS A 102 8.42 7.97 -1.03
C HIS A 102 8.02 9.35 -0.49
N LEU A 103 7.27 10.14 -1.27
CA LEU A 103 6.83 11.48 -0.87
C LEU A 103 5.32 11.65 -1.04
N ARG A 104 4.73 12.46 -0.15
CA ARG A 104 3.37 12.99 -0.28
C ARG A 104 3.42 14.50 -0.34
N SER A 105 2.70 15.09 -1.28
CA SER A 105 2.47 16.54 -1.30
C SER A 105 1.32 16.85 -0.36
N VAL A 106 1.57 17.64 0.67
CA VAL A 106 0.56 18.12 1.60
C VAL A 106 0.57 19.64 1.61
N ARG A 107 -0.60 20.24 1.81
CA ARG A 107 -0.70 21.68 1.99
C ARG A 107 -0.48 21.98 3.46
N ASP A 108 0.55 22.75 3.76
CA ASP A 108 0.81 23.28 5.10
C ASP A 108 -0.34 24.22 5.49
N GLU A 109 -1.01 23.92 6.61
CA GLU A 109 -2.18 24.68 7.06
C GLU A 109 -1.82 26.08 7.57
N VAL A 110 -0.59 26.28 8.05
CA VAL A 110 -0.11 27.56 8.60
C VAL A 110 0.33 28.48 7.48
N THR A 111 1.11 27.98 6.54
CA THR A 111 1.68 28.80 5.45
C THR A 111 0.84 28.76 4.17
N GLY A 112 -0.07 27.80 4.04
CA GLY A 112 -0.86 27.55 2.84
C GLY A 112 -0.05 27.00 1.66
N GLN A 113 1.25 26.75 1.83
CA GLN A 113 2.16 26.27 0.79
C GLN A 113 2.10 24.74 0.64
N TRP A 114 2.41 24.26 -0.56
CA TRP A 114 2.56 22.83 -0.81
C TRP A 114 3.97 22.40 -0.43
N VAL A 115 4.06 21.42 0.47
CA VAL A 115 5.32 20.82 0.90
C VAL A 115 5.32 19.32 0.60
N SER A 116 6.49 18.79 0.26
CA SER A 116 6.69 17.35 0.08
C SER A 116 7.19 16.75 1.39
N VAL A 117 6.45 15.79 1.93
CA VAL A 117 6.78 15.09 3.18
C VAL A 117 7.02 13.60 2.91
N CYS A 118 7.97 13.01 3.64
CA CYS A 118 8.17 11.56 3.63
C CYS A 118 7.07 10.85 4.43
N HIS A 119 6.87 9.56 4.17
CA HIS A 119 6.05 8.72 5.03
C HIS A 119 6.83 8.32 6.27
N GLU A 120 6.15 8.28 7.41
CA GLU A 120 6.73 7.95 8.71
C GLU A 120 5.77 7.02 9.44
N PHE A 121 6.29 5.95 10.05
CA PHE A 121 5.48 5.06 10.87
C PHE A 121 5.09 5.75 12.17
N GLY A 122 3.78 5.89 12.42
CA GLY A 122 3.27 6.39 13.68
C GLY A 122 3.45 5.38 14.83
N PRO A 123 3.43 5.84 16.09
CA PRO A 123 3.25 4.94 17.22
C PRO A 123 1.88 4.28 17.15
N LEU A 124 1.81 3.00 17.47
CA LEU A 124 0.55 2.28 17.66
C LEU A 124 0.39 2.03 19.16
N ALA A 125 -0.45 2.82 19.84
CA ALA A 125 -0.81 2.53 21.22
C ALA A 125 -2.00 1.55 21.23
N VAL A 126 -1.83 0.46 21.97
CA VAL A 126 -2.90 -0.53 22.19
C VAL A 126 -3.30 -0.41 23.65
N ASP A 127 -4.44 0.24 23.91
CA ASP A 127 -5.02 0.29 25.25
C ASP A 127 -6.14 -0.74 25.36
N GLY A 128 -6.12 -1.56 26.42
CA GLY A 128 -6.96 -2.76 26.55
C GLY A 128 -8.46 -2.47 26.61
N ASP A 129 -8.84 -1.24 27.02
CA ASP A 129 -10.22 -0.88 27.38
C ASP A 129 -10.79 0.31 26.57
N ALA A 130 -10.08 0.84 25.57
CA ALA A 130 -10.54 1.99 24.80
C ALA A 130 -11.73 1.64 23.86
N PRO A 131 -12.87 2.33 23.92
CA PRO A 131 -13.96 2.13 22.98
C PRO A 131 -13.54 2.54 21.56
N LEU A 132 -14.05 1.83 20.55
CA LEU A 132 -13.84 2.22 19.15
C LEU A 132 -14.51 3.58 18.87
N PRO A 133 -13.83 4.51 18.18
CA PRO A 133 -14.44 5.75 17.72
C PRO A 133 -15.71 5.49 16.90
N GLU A 134 -16.76 6.29 17.14
CA GLU A 134 -18.11 6.10 16.55
C GLU A 134 -18.14 6.06 15.02
N ASN A 135 -17.10 6.60 14.37
CA ASN A 135 -16.97 6.73 12.93
C ASN A 135 -16.14 5.64 12.25
N LEU A 136 -15.71 4.59 12.98
CA LEU A 136 -14.93 3.48 12.42
C LEU A 136 -15.73 2.20 12.38
N THR A 137 -15.69 1.53 11.23
CA THR A 137 -16.22 0.19 11.08
C THR A 137 -15.15 -0.86 11.40
N LEU A 138 -15.58 -2.09 11.70
CA LEU A 138 -14.66 -3.23 11.85
C LEU A 138 -13.80 -3.46 10.60
N SER A 139 -14.34 -3.14 9.41
CA SER A 139 -13.59 -3.22 8.15
C SER A 139 -12.49 -2.16 8.04
N ASP A 140 -12.66 -0.99 8.64
CA ASP A 140 -11.63 0.06 8.66
C ASP A 140 -10.48 -0.33 9.60
N ILE A 141 -10.81 -1.05 10.67
CA ILE A 141 -9.83 -1.57 11.64
C ILE A 141 -9.01 -2.72 11.05
N ASP A 142 -9.63 -3.58 10.24
CA ASP A 142 -8.93 -4.66 9.51
C ASP A 142 -7.82 -4.12 8.58
N LEU A 143 -7.85 -2.82 8.26
CA LEU A 143 -6.91 -2.17 7.35
C LEU A 143 -5.89 -1.29 8.09
N LEU A 144 -5.98 -1.15 9.41
CA LEU A 144 -5.02 -0.36 10.19
C LEU A 144 -3.63 -1.00 10.22
N GLY A 145 -2.60 -0.18 10.05
CA GLY A 145 -1.21 -0.62 9.95
C GLY A 145 -0.90 -1.32 8.63
N SER A 146 -1.76 -1.21 7.61
CA SER A 146 -1.60 -1.91 6.34
C SER A 146 -1.10 -0.99 5.23
N LEU A 147 -0.11 -1.49 4.48
CA LEU A 147 0.31 -0.92 3.21
C LEU A 147 -0.25 -1.80 2.10
N ARG A 148 -1.06 -1.23 1.20
CA ARG A 148 -1.70 -1.99 0.12
C ARG A 148 -1.21 -1.50 -1.23
N VAL A 149 -0.66 -2.42 -2.01
CA VAL A 149 -0.22 -2.20 -3.39
C VAL A 149 -1.08 -3.05 -4.31
N SER A 150 -1.77 -2.40 -5.25
CA SER A 150 -2.55 -3.08 -6.29
C SER A 150 -1.90 -2.83 -7.65
N VAL A 151 -1.50 -3.89 -8.33
CA VAL A 151 -0.93 -3.81 -9.69
C VAL A 151 -1.89 -4.48 -10.67
N TYR A 152 -2.40 -3.73 -11.63
CA TYR A 152 -3.35 -4.27 -12.59
C TYR A 152 -3.16 -3.68 -13.99
N ARG A 153 -3.62 -4.46 -14.97
CA ARG A 153 -3.53 -4.13 -16.39
C ARG A 153 -4.80 -3.39 -16.80
N ALA A 154 -4.65 -2.21 -17.39
CA ALA A 154 -5.76 -1.39 -17.85
C ALA A 154 -5.72 -1.25 -19.38
N LYS A 155 -6.91 -1.28 -20.00
CA LYS A 155 -7.10 -0.83 -21.38
C LYS A 155 -7.73 0.55 -21.31
N ARG A 156 -7.08 1.56 -21.86
CA ARG A 156 -7.54 2.95 -21.82
C ARG A 156 -8.99 3.08 -22.32
N LYS A 157 -9.90 3.29 -21.37
CA LYS A 157 -11.15 4.06 -21.47
C LYS A 157 -11.18 4.79 -20.14
N TRP A 158 -11.06 6.11 -20.06
CA TRP A 158 -12.14 7.07 -20.25
C TRP A 158 -11.59 8.51 -20.32
N LEU A 159 -12.34 9.41 -20.95
CA LEU A 159 -12.31 10.85 -20.65
C LEU A 159 -12.86 11.01 -19.21
N VAL A 160 -12.04 11.50 -18.29
CA VAL A 160 -12.44 11.71 -16.91
C VAL A 160 -12.61 13.21 -16.69
N GLU A 161 -13.83 13.64 -16.35
CA GLU A 161 -14.02 14.94 -15.71
C GLU A 161 -13.25 14.94 -14.39
N PRO A 162 -12.41 15.96 -14.11
CA PRO A 162 -11.55 15.95 -12.94
C PRO A 162 -12.40 15.84 -11.66
N TYR A 163 -12.08 14.82 -10.86
CA TYR A 163 -12.67 14.63 -9.54
C TYR A 163 -12.28 15.81 -8.64
N VAL A 164 -13.29 16.51 -8.11
CA VAL A 164 -13.10 17.58 -7.14
C VAL A 164 -13.13 16.96 -5.75
N TRP A 165 -11.96 16.92 -5.10
CA TRP A 165 -11.80 16.40 -3.75
C TRP A 165 -12.51 17.30 -2.73
N ASP A 166 -13.48 16.73 -2.02
CA ASP A 166 -14.33 17.35 -1.00
C ASP A 166 -14.02 16.86 0.43
N GLY A 167 -12.95 16.08 0.61
CA GLY A 167 -12.68 15.31 1.84
C GLY A 167 -11.68 15.93 2.83
N TYR A 168 -11.96 15.71 4.12
CA TYR A 168 -11.08 15.99 5.26
C TYR A 168 -9.94 14.94 5.35
N PRO A 169 -8.76 15.30 5.89
CA PRO A 169 -7.69 14.33 6.14
C PRO A 169 -8.18 13.22 7.09
N ALA A 170 -7.78 11.98 6.82
CA ALA A 170 -8.03 10.87 7.73
C ALA A 170 -7.51 11.22 9.13
N LYS A 171 -8.34 11.02 10.16
CA LYS A 171 -7.90 11.26 11.54
C LYS A 171 -6.88 10.19 11.92
N PRO A 172 -5.69 10.57 12.43
CA PRO A 172 -4.79 9.63 13.09
C PRO A 172 -5.57 8.94 14.22
N LEU A 173 -5.39 7.62 14.34
CA LEU A 173 -5.88 6.86 15.48
C LEU A 173 -4.72 6.66 16.42
N ASP A 174 -4.75 7.39 17.53
CA ASP A 174 -3.70 7.33 18.53
C ASP A 174 -3.77 6.01 19.33
N GLU A 175 -4.97 5.49 19.56
CA GLU A 175 -5.24 4.30 20.39
C GLU A 175 -6.28 3.38 19.72
N ILE A 176 -6.05 2.06 19.82
CA ILE A 176 -6.99 1.03 19.35
C ILE A 176 -7.13 -0.05 20.43
N SER A 177 -8.36 -0.54 20.67
CA SER A 177 -8.54 -1.65 21.63
C SER A 177 -7.91 -2.94 21.15
N GLU A 178 -7.27 -3.63 22.08
CA GLU A 178 -6.71 -4.96 21.84
C GLU A 178 -7.80 -5.96 21.38
N ARG A 179 -9.04 -5.82 21.87
CA ARG A 179 -10.19 -6.63 21.44
C ARG A 179 -10.56 -6.43 19.98
N ALA A 180 -10.40 -5.22 19.44
CA ALA A 180 -10.67 -4.93 18.05
C ALA A 180 -9.61 -5.56 17.12
N LEU A 181 -8.35 -5.57 17.55
CA LEU A 181 -7.27 -6.30 16.87
C LEU A 181 -7.42 -7.83 17.00
N LYS A 182 -7.84 -8.31 18.18
CA LYS A 182 -8.08 -9.73 18.49
C LYS A 182 -9.38 -10.31 17.93
N GLY A 183 -10.25 -9.50 17.32
CA GLY A 183 -11.45 -9.97 16.61
C GLY A 183 -11.13 -11.01 15.52
N LYS A 184 -9.88 -11.04 15.04
CA LYS A 184 -9.29 -12.15 14.28
C LYS A 184 -7.98 -12.71 14.84
N ALA A 185 -7.35 -12.08 15.83
CA ALA A 185 -6.04 -12.51 16.27
C ALA A 185 -6.10 -13.56 17.41
N ILE A 186 -5.52 -14.72 17.10
CA ILE A 186 -4.79 -15.61 17.99
C ILE A 186 -5.60 -16.75 18.63
N LYS A 187 -5.76 -17.84 17.86
CA LYS A 187 -5.86 -19.23 18.41
C LYS A 187 -4.51 -19.74 18.94
N ASN A 188 -3.51 -18.89 19.07
CA ASN A 188 -2.19 -19.22 19.58
C ASN A 188 -1.93 -18.53 20.91
N ASN A 189 -2.44 -19.08 22.01
CA ASN A 189 -1.56 -19.26 23.15
C ASN A 189 -2.05 -20.28 24.17
N VAL A 190 -1.09 -21.11 24.58
CA VAL A 190 -0.98 -21.92 25.79
C VAL A 190 -1.51 -23.36 25.73
N LYS A 191 -0.62 -24.31 25.38
CA LYS A 191 0.26 -24.95 26.39
C LYS A 191 1.55 -25.48 25.79
#